data_AF-A0A3S9MP46-F1
#
_entry.id   AF-A0A3S9MP46-F1
#
_cell.length_a   1.000
_cell.length_b   1.000
_cell.length_c   1.000
_cell.angle_alpha   90.00
_cell.angle_beta   90.00
_cell.angle_gamma   90.00
#
_symmetry.space_group_name_H-M   'P 1'
#
loop_
_entity.id
_entity.type
_entity.pdbx_description
1 polymer ?
#
loop_
_entity_poly.entity_id
_entity_poly.type
_entity_poly.pdbx_seq_one_letter_code
_entity_poly.pdbx_strand_id
1 'polypeptide(L)'
;MSRRHPAPRRGGERRSWPPPLITYGPDSGLYPRLRRAFQEAEIPFRPACSTDHVALQLELVAAGAGIALAAGGPGGASPGIRRSPSCR
;
A
#
# COMPACT_ATOMS: atom_id res chain seq x y z
N MET A 1 15.04 -27.67 -38.78
CA MET A 1 13.78 -27.08 -38.25
C MET A 1 13.93 -26.90 -36.74
N SER A 2 14.42 -25.74 -36.30
CA SER A 2 14.70 -25.48 -34.88
C SER A 2 13.42 -25.07 -34.14
N ARG A 3 13.01 -25.89 -33.18
CA ARG A 3 11.88 -25.60 -32.27
C ARG A 3 12.28 -24.42 -31.39
N ARG A 4 11.72 -23.24 -31.67
CA ARG A 4 11.85 -22.08 -30.79
C ARG A 4 11.06 -22.38 -29.52
N HIS A 5 11.76 -22.52 -28.39
CA HIS A 5 11.14 -22.48 -27.07
C HIS A 5 10.44 -21.12 -26.89
N PRO A 6 9.15 -21.08 -26.54
CA PRO A 6 8.53 -19.82 -26.13
C PRO A 6 9.14 -19.38 -24.79
N ALA A 7 9.53 -18.12 -24.71
CA ALA A 7 10.01 -17.48 -23.50
C ALA A 7 8.95 -17.58 -22.37
N PRO A 8 9.35 -17.73 -21.10
CA PRO A 8 8.41 -17.70 -19.99
C PRO A 8 7.70 -16.35 -19.99
N ARG A 9 6.36 -16.39 -20.12
CA ARG A 9 5.53 -15.21 -19.91
C ARG A 9 5.81 -14.72 -18.49
N ARG A 10 6.27 -13.47 -18.35
CA ARG A 10 6.37 -12.80 -17.06
C ARG A 10 5.03 -12.98 -16.36
N GLY A 11 4.98 -13.85 -15.35
CA GLY A 11 3.84 -14.00 -14.49
C GLY A 11 3.65 -12.65 -13.82
N GLY A 12 2.67 -11.88 -14.29
CA GLY A 12 2.19 -10.72 -13.56
C GLY A 12 1.71 -11.24 -12.23
N GLU A 13 2.51 -11.01 -11.19
CA GLU A 13 2.17 -11.27 -9.81
C GLU A 13 0.75 -10.75 -9.61
N ARG A 14 -0.19 -11.67 -9.31
CA ARG A 14 -1.55 -11.28 -8.94
C ARG A 14 -1.38 -10.49 -7.64
N ARG A 15 -1.23 -9.17 -7.74
CA ARG A 15 -1.31 -8.29 -6.58
C ARG A 15 -2.64 -8.60 -5.92
N SER A 16 -2.58 -9.18 -4.73
CA SER A 16 -3.78 -9.53 -3.96
C SER A 16 -4.57 -8.24 -3.79
N TRP A 17 -5.77 -8.22 -4.34
CA TRP A 17 -6.72 -7.15 -4.11
C TRP A 17 -7.62 -7.58 -2.95
N PRO A 18 -7.80 -6.75 -1.92
CA PRO A 18 -7.23 -5.40 -1.74
C PRO A 18 -5.74 -5.41 -1.32
N PRO A 19 -4.98 -4.33 -1.60
CA PRO A 19 -3.59 -4.19 -1.15
C PRO A 19 -3.49 -4.24 0.39
N PRO A 20 -2.39 -4.78 0.95
CA PRO A 20 -2.19 -4.83 2.39
C PRO A 20 -2.27 -3.44 3.03
N LEU A 21 -3.00 -3.32 4.14
CA LEU A 21 -3.11 -2.08 4.91
C LEU A 21 -1.96 -1.98 5.92
N ILE A 22 -1.21 -0.88 5.84
CA ILE A 22 -0.20 -0.46 6.82
C ILE A 22 -0.82 0.69 7.63
N THR A 23 -0.74 0.63 8.95
CA THR A 23 -1.39 1.62 9.82
C THR A 23 -0.55 1.93 11.07
N TYR A 24 -1.04 2.82 11.93
CA TYR A 24 -0.44 3.11 13.23
C TYR A 24 -0.60 1.95 14.22
N GLY A 25 0.25 1.90 15.25
CA GLY A 25 0.14 0.96 16.35
C GLY A 25 -1.11 1.20 17.21
N PRO A 26 -1.60 0.18 17.93
CA PRO A 26 -2.79 0.28 18.78
C PRO A 26 -2.66 1.32 19.90
N ASP A 27 -1.43 1.62 20.33
CA ASP A 27 -1.12 2.61 21.34
C ASP A 27 -1.12 4.06 20.80
N SER A 28 -1.16 4.22 19.47
CA SER A 28 -1.32 5.55 18.89
C SER A 28 -2.73 6.11 19.14
N GLY A 29 -2.82 7.42 19.36
CA GLY A 29 -4.10 8.12 19.39
C GLY A 29 -4.87 8.10 18.06
N LEU A 30 -4.22 7.67 16.96
CA LEU A 30 -4.79 7.60 15.62
C LEU A 30 -5.46 6.25 15.33
N TYR A 31 -4.93 5.14 15.85
CA TYR A 31 -5.49 3.81 15.64
C TYR A 31 -6.98 3.68 15.98
N PRO A 32 -7.48 4.10 17.16
CA PRO A 32 -8.90 3.99 17.46
C PRO A 32 -9.77 4.85 16.52
N ARG A 33 -9.26 5.99 16.05
CA ARG A 33 -9.97 6.86 15.10
C ARG A 33 -10.06 6.20 13.72
N LEU A 34 -8.96 5.64 13.22
CA LEU A 34 -8.94 4.94 11.94
C LEU A 34 -9.81 3.68 11.97
N ARG A 35 -9.72 2.88 13.03
CA ARG A 35 -10.56 1.69 13.21
C ARG A 35 -12.05 2.07 13.19
N ARG A 36 -12.43 3.14 13.87
CA ARG A 36 -13.81 3.64 13.90
C ARG A 36 -14.27 4.12 12.52
N ALA A 37 -13.46 4.88 11.80
CA ALA A 37 -13.80 5.34 10.45
C ALA A 37 -14.04 4.17 9.47
N PHE A 38 -13.25 3.10 9.57
CA PHE A 38 -13.47 1.89 8.77
C PHE A 38 -14.78 1.19 9.16
N GLN A 39 -15.06 1.10 10.45
CA GLN A 39 -16.30 0.51 10.95
C GLN A 39 -17.53 1.30 10.48
N GLU A 40 -17.50 2.63 10.56
CA GLU A 40 -18.58 3.51 10.10
C GLU A 40 -18.80 3.42 8.58
N ALA A 41 -17.74 3.15 7.82
CA ALA A 41 -17.80 2.92 6.37
C ALA A 41 -18.14 1.46 5.99
N GLU A 42 -18.38 0.58 6.96
CA GLU A 42 -18.59 -0.86 6.75
C GLU A 42 -17.43 -1.56 6.00
N ILE A 43 -16.22 -1.03 6.12
CA ILE A 43 -15.01 -1.57 5.49
C ILE A 43 -14.23 -2.42 6.52
N PRO A 44 -13.82 -3.65 6.18
CA PRO A 44 -12.99 -4.46 7.07
C PRO A 44 -11.66 -3.78 7.41
N PHE A 45 -11.45 -3.47 8.69
CA PHE A 45 -10.17 -2.98 9.20
C PHE A 45 -9.24 -4.17 9.51
N ARG A 46 -8.42 -4.56 8.52
CA ARG A 46 -7.47 -5.69 8.62
C ARG A 46 -6.05 -5.22 8.28
N PRO A 47 -5.34 -4.57 9.23
CA PRO A 47 -3.97 -4.16 9.00
C PRO A 47 -3.05 -5.38 8.88
N ALA A 48 -2.19 -5.37 7.86
CA ALA A 48 -1.11 -6.34 7.68
C ALA A 48 0.15 -5.93 8.46
N CYS A 49 0.33 -4.64 8.72
CA CYS A 49 1.43 -4.08 9.51
C CYS A 49 0.93 -2.88 10.32
N SER A 50 1.39 -2.75 11.56
CA SER A 50 1.09 -1.61 12.44
C SER A 50 2.38 -1.08 13.05
N THR A 51 2.65 0.22 12.92
CA THR A 51 3.84 0.87 13.47
C THR A 51 3.61 2.36 13.66
N ASP A 52 4.15 2.94 14.73
CA ASP A 52 4.09 4.39 14.97
C ASP A 52 5.23 5.16 14.31
N HIS A 53 6.18 4.44 13.69
CA HIS A 53 7.30 5.04 12.95
C HIS A 53 6.85 5.42 11.54
N VAL A 54 6.47 6.68 11.35
CA VAL A 54 6.00 7.20 10.04
C VAL A 54 7.03 6.98 8.93
N ALA A 55 8.32 7.17 9.21
CA ALA A 55 9.39 6.90 8.25
C ALA A 55 9.35 5.45 7.72
N LEU A 56 9.16 4.47 8.61
CA LEU A 56 9.05 3.06 8.23
C LEU A 56 7.78 2.79 7.39
N GLN A 57 6.66 3.44 7.69
CA GLN A 57 5.45 3.31 6.86
C GLN A 57 5.70 3.79 5.42
N LEU A 58 6.44 4.90 5.25
CA LEU A 58 6.78 5.44 3.93
C LEU A 58 7.72 4.51 3.15
N GLU A 59 8.72 3.94 3.81
CA GLU A 59 9.63 2.97 3.20
C GLU A 59 8.88 1.72 2.71
N LEU A 60 7.96 1.20 3.51
CA LEU A 60 7.13 0.05 3.14
C LEU A 60 6.23 0.35 1.93
N VAL A 61 5.64 1.55 1.89
CA VAL A 61 4.82 1.98 0.74
C VAL A 61 5.69 2.16 -0.52
N ALA A 62 6.86 2.77 -0.39
CA ALA A 62 7.80 2.96 -1.51
C ALA A 62 8.30 1.62 -2.08
N ALA A 63 8.48 0.61 -1.23
CA ALA A 63 8.81 -0.76 -1.63
C ALA A 63 7.63 -1.52 -2.26
N GLY A 64 6.41 -0.97 -2.22
CA GLY A 64 5.21 -1.59 -2.75
C GLY A 64 4.57 -2.65 -1.85
N ALA A 65 4.89 -2.65 -0.55
CA ALA A 65 4.35 -3.61 0.42
C ALA A 65 2.85 -3.44 0.69
N GLY A 66 2.28 -2.25 0.43
CA GLY A 66 0.88 -1.97 0.69
C GLY A 66 0.50 -0.50 0.56
N ILE A 67 -0.61 -0.14 1.19
CA ILE A 67 -1.10 1.23 1.32
C ILE A 67 -1.04 1.66 2.79
N ALA A 68 -0.68 2.92 3.06
CA ALA A 68 -0.67 3.47 4.40
C ALA A 68 -1.64 4.65 4.53
N LEU A 69 -2.25 4.80 5.71
CA LEU A 69 -3.05 5.97 6.07
C LEU A 69 -2.18 6.91 6.91
N ALA A 70 -1.74 8.02 6.32
CA ALA A 70 -1.00 9.04 7.02
C ALA A 70 -1.92 10.19 7.45
N ALA A 71 -1.73 10.74 8.64
CA ALA A 71 -2.37 11.99 9.02
C ALA A 71 -1.71 13.11 8.20
N GLY A 72 -2.37 13.55 7.13
CA GLY A 72 -1.90 14.69 6.36
C GLY A 72 -1.98 15.95 7.22
N GLY A 73 -0.84 16.59 7.49
CA GLY A 73 -0.86 18.03 7.75
C GLY A 73 -1.44 18.76 6.53
N PRO A 74 -1.93 20.01 6.67
CA PRO A 74 -2.60 20.78 5.61
C PRO A 74 -1.72 21.15 4.38
N GLY A 75 -0.78 20.30 3.97
CA GLY A 75 0.10 20.46 2.82
C GLY A 75 0.84 19.19 2.37
N GLY A 76 0.33 17.98 2.66
CA GLY A 76 0.97 16.72 2.27
C GLY A 76 0.52 16.23 0.89
N ALA A 77 1.42 16.30 -0.08
CA ALA A 77 1.23 15.94 -1.48
C ALA A 77 0.49 14.62 -1.71
N SER A 78 -0.51 14.66 -2.59
CA SER A 78 -0.84 13.52 -3.44
C SER A 78 0.31 13.39 -4.45
N PRO A 79 1.23 12.40 -4.34
CA PRO A 79 2.11 12.14 -5.46
C PRO A 79 1.20 11.66 -6.57
N GLY A 80 0.98 12.56 -7.53
CA GLY A 80 0.06 12.33 -8.62
C GLY A 80 0.29 10.94 -9.21
N ILE A 81 -0.80 10.19 -9.32
CA ILE A 81 -0.92 9.15 -10.33
C ILE A 81 -0.63 9.82 -11.67
N ARG A 82 0.64 9.82 -12.09
CA ARG A 82 1.06 10.20 -13.43
C ARG A 82 2.07 9.18 -13.93
N ARG A 83 1.47 8.22 -14.66
CA ARG A 83 1.96 7.52 -15.86
C ARG A 83 3.37 6.93 -15.82
N SER A 84 3.38 5.60 -15.92
CA SER A 84 4.36 4.74 -16.59
C SER A 84 5.68 5.40 -17.04
N PRO A 85 6.83 5.07 -16.42
CA PRO A 85 8.10 5.21 -17.12
C PRO A 85 8.16 4.10 -18.18
N SER A 86 8.03 4.50 -19.45
CA SER A 86 8.46 3.66 -20.56
C SER A 86 10.00 3.64 -20.51
N CYS A 87 10.57 2.52 -20.09
CA CYS A 87 12.01 2.29 -20.22
C CYS A 87 12.29 1.96 -21.69
N ARG A 88 13.12 2.80 -22.33
CA ARG A 88 13.86 2.44 -23.54
C ARG A 88 15.10 1.64 -23.14
#